data_AF-A0A2K8WY59-F1
#
_entry.id   AF-A0A2K8WY59-F1
#
_cell.length_a   1.000
_cell.length_b   1.000
_cell.length_c   1.000
_cell.angle_alpha   90.00
_cell.angle_beta   90.00
_cell.angle_gamma   90.00
#
_symmetry.space_group_name_H-M   'P 1'
#
loop_
_entity.id
_entity.type
_entity.pdbx_description
1 polymer ?
#
loop_
_entity_poly.entity_id
_entity_poly.type
_entity_poly.pdbx_seq_one_letter_code
_entity_poly.pdbx_strand_id
1 'polypeptide(L)' 'MLEQLKSFYFFIAIAQIIIGCYFVLIGFKVINRFKNNPELEQKWYHKYQTTFKLGGFLLIILGCLSFPFLI' A
#
# COMPACT_ATOMS: atom_id res chain seq x y z
N MET A 1 4.53 18.76 -23.20
CA MET A 1 3.67 18.93 -22.00
C MET A 1 2.88 17.66 -21.68
N LEU A 2 2.17 17.06 -22.65
CA LEU A 2 1.40 15.83 -22.45
C LEU A 2 2.26 14.61 -22.02
N GLU A 3 3.43 14.41 -22.64
CA GLU A 3 4.33 13.29 -22.31
C GLU A 3 4.95 13.38 -20.91
N GLN A 4 5.28 14.58 -20.45
CA GLN A 4 5.77 14.80 -19.09
C GLN A 4 4.68 14.50 -18.05
N LEU A 5 3.42 14.84 -18.37
CA LEU A 5 2.27 14.53 -17.51
C LEU A 5 2.05 13.02 -17.42
N LYS A 6 2.13 12.29 -18.55
CA LYS A 6 2.10 10.82 -18.58
C LYS A 6 3.22 10.23 -17.72
N SER A 7 4.45 10.69 -17.87
CA SER A 7 5.56 10.20 -17.02
C SER A 7 5.28 10.41 -15.53
N PHE A 8 4.77 11.58 -15.13
CA PHE A 8 4.41 11.87 -13.73
C PHE A 8 3.32 10.93 -13.18
N TYR A 9 2.24 10.69 -13.94
CA TYR A 9 1.18 9.75 -13.54
C TYR A 9 1.70 8.31 -13.42
N PHE A 10 2.67 7.91 -14.25
CA PHE A 10 3.30 6.60 -14.16
C PHE A 10 4.08 6.43 -12.85
N PHE A 11 4.83 7.45 -12.44
CA PHE A 11 5.50 7.45 -11.13
C PHE A 11 4.50 7.36 -9.97
N ILE A 12 3.36 8.07 -10.06
CA ILE A 12 2.30 7.98 -9.04
C ILE A 12 1.72 6.57 -8.97
N ALA A 13 1.41 5.96 -10.12
CA ALA A 13 0.84 4.61 -10.18
C ALA A 13 1.79 3.58 -9.55
N ILE A 14 3.09 3.65 -9.85
CA ILE A 14 4.11 2.80 -9.24
C ILE A 14 4.21 3.05 -7.73
N ALA A 15 4.23 4.31 -7.30
CA ALA A 15 4.30 4.65 -5.88
C ALA A 15 3.10 4.11 -5.10
N GLN A 16 1.89 4.18 -5.67
CA GLN A 16 0.68 3.60 -5.07
C GLN A 16 0.78 2.09 -4.90
N ILE A 17 1.29 1.37 -5.91
CA ILE A 17 1.49 -0.08 -5.82
C ILE A 17 2.51 -0.42 -4.72
N ILE A 18 3.64 0.29 -4.67
CA ILE A 18 4.67 0.05 -3.66
C ILE A 18 4.13 0.29 -2.24
N ILE A 19 3.44 1.41 -2.03
CA ILE A 19 2.84 1.75 -0.73
C ILE A 19 1.76 0.74 -0.36
N GLY A 20 0.91 0.36 -1.31
CA GLY A 20 -0.12 -0.65 -1.12
C GLY A 20 0.45 -2.01 -0.71
N CYS A 21 1.50 -2.48 -1.40
CA CYS A 21 2.23 -3.69 -1.02
C CYS A 21 2.78 -3.61 0.41
N TYR A 22 3.37 -2.48 0.79
CA TYR A 22 3.89 -2.29 2.15
C TYR A 22 2.78 -2.36 3.20
N PHE A 23 1.62 -1.77 2.92
CA PHE A 23 0.45 -1.83 3.80
C PHE A 23 -0.10 -3.25 3.94
N VAL A 24 -0.17 -4.01 2.85
CA VAL A 24 -0.54 -5.43 2.88
C VAL A 24 0.43 -6.23 3.73
N LEU A 25 1.75 -6.04 3.56
CA LEU A 25 2.77 -6.74 4.34
C LEU A 25 2.68 -6.44 5.85
N ILE A 26 2.41 -5.19 6.23
CA ILE A 26 2.12 -4.81 7.61
C ILE A 26 0.83 -5.49 8.10
N GLY A 27 -0.22 -5.49 7.27
CA GLY A 27 -1.50 -6.10 7.56
C GLY A 27 -1.42 -7.61 7.76
N PHE A 28 -0.53 -8.32 7.05
CA PHE A 28 -0.23 -9.74 7.25
C PHE A 28 0.83 -10.01 8.31
N LYS A 29 1.31 -8.95 8.99
CA LYS A 29 2.31 -9.06 10.06
C LYS A 29 3.65 -9.64 9.58
N VAL A 30 3.96 -9.47 8.30
CA VAL A 30 5.24 -9.90 7.70
C VAL A 30 6.39 -9.02 8.21
N ILE A 31 6.10 -7.74 8.47
CA ILE A 31 7.08 -6.77 8.96
C ILE A 31 6.93 -6.63 10.48
N ASN A 32 7.99 -6.93 11.21
CA ASN A 32 7.96 -6.98 12.67
C ASN A 32 8.24 -5.59 13.30
N ARG A 33 7.28 -4.67 13.22
CA ARG A 33 7.42 -3.28 13.70
C ARG A 33 7.46 -3.17 15.24
N PHE A 34 6.86 -4.13 15.96
CA PHE A 34 6.65 -4.04 17.41
C PHE A 34 7.37 -5.14 18.20
N LYS A 35 8.48 -5.67 17.66
CA LYS A 35 9.29 -6.76 18.25
C LYS A 35 9.56 -6.62 19.75
N ASN A 36 9.67 -5.39 20.27
CA ASN A 36 9.98 -5.11 21.67
C ASN A 36 8.75 -4.91 22.58
N ASN A 37 7.52 -4.89 22.04
CA ASN A 37 6.27 -4.59 22.77
C ASN A 37 5.09 -5.44 22.27
N PRO A 38 4.99 -6.72 22.67
CA PRO A 38 4.01 -7.66 22.13
C PRO A 38 2.55 -7.34 22.46
N GLU A 39 2.27 -6.73 23.63
CA GLU A 39 0.90 -6.34 24.00
C GLU A 39 0.35 -5.23 23.10
N LEU A 40 1.21 -4.27 22.77
CA LEU A 40 0.87 -3.14 21.91
C LEU A 40 0.69 -3.62 20.47
N GLU A 41 1.51 -4.59 20.04
CA GLU A 41 1.40 -5.27 18.76
C GLU A 41 0.03 -5.95 18.57
N GLN A 42 -0.42 -6.72 19.57
CA GLN A 42 -1.72 -7.41 19.49
C GLN A 42 -2.89 -6.43 19.43
N LYS A 43 -2.91 -5.41 20.30
CA LYS A 43 -3.98 -4.40 20.30
C LYS A 43 -4.04 -3.64 18.98
N TRP A 44 -2.88 -3.24 18.47
CA TRP A 44 -2.77 -2.52 17.20
C TRP A 44 -3.17 -3.40 16.03
N TYR A 45 -2.67 -4.64 15.98
CA TYR A 45 -2.99 -5.60 14.94
C TYR A 45 -4.49 -5.92 14.92
N HIS A 46 -5.11 -6.20 16.07
CA HIS A 46 -6.54 -6.50 16.09
C HIS A 46 -7.39 -5.34 15.58
N LYS A 47 -7.00 -4.10 15.92
CA LYS A 47 -7.72 -2.89 15.52
C LYS A 47 -7.53 -2.52 14.04
N TYR A 48 -6.31 -2.66 13.51
CA TYR A 48 -5.95 -2.11 12.21
C TYR A 48 -5.62 -3.16 11.14
N GLN A 49 -5.48 -4.45 11.46
CA GLN A 49 -5.11 -5.50 10.49
C GLN A 49 -5.97 -5.46 9.22
N THR A 50 -7.28 -5.34 9.39
CA THR A 50 -8.24 -5.40 8.29
C THR A 50 -8.12 -4.15 7.43
N THR A 51 -7.94 -2.98 8.05
CA THR A 51 -7.71 -1.72 7.35
C THR A 51 -6.42 -1.74 6.54
N PHE A 52 -5.32 -2.27 7.10
CA PHE A 52 -4.04 -2.36 6.38
C PHE A 52 -4.08 -3.38 5.24
N LYS A 53 -4.73 -4.54 5.45
CA LYS A 53 -4.93 -5.54 4.38
C LYS A 53 -5.79 -4.97 3.26
N LEU A 54 -7.01 -4.55 3.56
CA LEU A 54 -7.96 -4.06 2.55
C LEU A 54 -7.49 -2.76 1.92
N GLY A 55 -7.02 -1.80 2.71
CA GLY A 55 -6.51 -0.52 2.21
C GLY A 55 -5.27 -0.70 1.33
N GLY A 56 -4.37 -1.60 1.72
CA GLY A 56 -3.21 -1.95 0.89
C GLY A 56 -3.61 -2.60 -0.44
N PHE A 57 -4.55 -3.56 -0.43
CA PHE A 57 -5.10 -4.14 -1.65
C PHE A 57 -5.79 -3.11 -2.54
N LEU A 58 -6.56 -2.20 -1.95
CA LEU A 58 -7.27 -1.15 -2.68
C LEU A 58 -6.29 -0.20 -3.38
N LEU A 59 -5.20 0.19 -2.70
CA LEU A 59 -4.11 1.00 -3.28
C LEU A 59 -3.42 0.29 -4.45
N ILE A 60 -3.17 -1.01 -4.35
CA ILE A 60 -2.59 -1.80 -5.45
C ILE A 60 -3.55 -1.80 -6.64
N ILE A 61 -4.84 -2.05 -6.42
CA ILE A 61 -5.86 -2.06 -7.49
C ILE A 61 -5.93 -0.68 -8.17
N LEU A 62 -5.97 0.41 -7.40
CA LEU A 62 -5.99 1.77 -7.94
C LEU A 62 -4.72 2.08 -8.74
N GLY A 63 -3.55 1.68 -8.23
CA GLY A 63 -2.29 1.81 -8.95
C GLY A 63 -2.33 1.07 -10.28
N CYS A 64 -2.77 -0.19 -10.29
CA CYS A 64 -2.92 -1.00 -11.51
C CYS A 64 -3.94 -0.41 -12.51
N LEU A 65 -5.09 0.06 -12.03
CA LEU A 65 -6.11 0.71 -12.86
C LEU A 65 -5.61 2.02 -13.49
N SER A 66 -4.60 2.66 -12.89
CA SER A 66 -4.01 3.89 -13.41
C SER A 66 -3.10 3.66 -14.63
N PHE A 67 -2.57 2.44 -14.84
CA PHE A 67 -1.72 2.09 -15.99
C PHE A 67 -2.41 2.17 -17.37
N PRO A 68 -3.63 1.64 -17.57
CA PRO A 68 -4.29 1.74 -18.87
C PRO A 68 -4.69 3.18 -19.25
N PHE A 69 -4.81 4.12 -18.30
CA PHE A 69 -5.05 5.54 -18.60
C PHE A 69 -3.77 6.32 -18.99
N LEU A 70 -2.59 5.67 -18.89
CA LEU A 70 -1.30 6.25 -19.24
C LEU A 70 -0.86 5.99 -20.69
N ILE A 71 -1.38 4.92 -21.29
CA ILE A 71 -1.18 4.54 -22.70
C ILE A 71 -2.02 5.47 -23.57
#